data_AF-A0A5C6ZVZ9-F1
#
_entry.id   AF-A0A5C6ZVZ9-F1
#
_cell.length_a   1.000
_cell.length_b   1.000
_cell.length_c   1.000
_cell.angle_alpha   90.00
_cell.angle_beta   90.00
_cell.angle_gamma   90.00
#
_symmetry.space_group_name_H-M   'P 1'
#
loop_
_entity.id
_entity.type
_entity.pdbx_description
1 polymer ?
#
loop_
_entity_poly.entity_id
_entity_poly.type
_entity_poly.pdbx_seq_one_letter_code
_entity_poly.pdbx_strand_id
1 'polypeptide(L)'
;MPMSPFKTFPVGIRAWIPVLFLSAACAAAIAAGHDGRRAWQMMLLALPVLLWLCWPVVGPAWRRVRAVVAFAALAGFLVDGALRAFLQHQYQAAPDSTLVLGAMANTSPRESLEYLSSQLPAMTAALLALLTALTLTGVAIHRAARAPVALSRPARLVLVGLLALCALAHLSKPWRRHHPLLFWPAWTQQVLDLRTAWGDQQLQRAR
;
A
#
# COMPACT_ATOMS: atom_id res chain seq x y z
N MET A 1 -31.75 -40.18 12.78
CA MET A 1 -31.57 -38.76 12.45
C MET A 1 -30.49 -38.62 11.39
N PRO A 2 -30.82 -38.28 10.14
CA PRO A 2 -29.81 -38.06 9.11
C PRO A 2 -29.25 -36.64 9.24
N MET A 3 -27.92 -36.54 9.30
CA MET A 3 -27.20 -35.26 9.24
C MET A 3 -27.41 -34.63 7.86
N SER A 4 -27.87 -33.38 7.85
CA SER A 4 -28.05 -32.63 6.60
C SER A 4 -26.68 -32.33 5.98
N PRO A 5 -26.52 -32.50 4.65
CA PRO A 5 -25.29 -32.11 3.97
C PRO A 5 -25.27 -30.58 3.91
N PHE A 6 -24.14 -30.00 4.33
CA PHE A 6 -23.85 -28.58 4.16
C PHE A 6 -24.16 -28.15 2.72
N LYS A 7 -25.27 -27.43 2.52
CA LYS A 7 -25.55 -26.72 1.26
C LYS A 7 -24.46 -25.67 1.10
N THR A 8 -23.46 -25.97 0.26
CA THR A 8 -22.52 -24.98 -0.26
C THR A 8 -23.31 -24.05 -1.18
N PHE A 9 -23.74 -22.91 -0.65
CA PHE A 9 -24.27 -21.85 -1.50
C PHE A 9 -23.17 -21.41 -2.48
N PRO A 10 -23.41 -21.40 -3.80
CA PRO A 10 -22.46 -20.86 -4.75
C PRO A 10 -22.22 -19.39 -4.38
N VAL A 11 -20.97 -19.04 -4.12
CA VAL A 11 -20.55 -17.66 -3.90
C VAL A 11 -20.85 -16.89 -5.19
N GLY A 12 -21.96 -16.15 -5.20
CA GLY A 12 -22.36 -15.37 -6.37
C GLY A 12 -21.28 -14.35 -6.76
N ILE A 13 -21.19 -14.02 -8.04
CA ILE A 13 -20.20 -13.07 -8.61
C ILE A 13 -20.10 -11.74 -7.84
N ARG A 14 -21.21 -11.32 -7.20
CA ARG A 14 -21.31 -10.14 -6.34
C ARG A 14 -20.34 -10.13 -5.15
N ALA A 15 -19.96 -11.29 -4.62
CA ALA A 15 -19.01 -11.38 -3.51
C ALA A 15 -17.56 -11.08 -3.95
N TRP A 16 -17.26 -11.23 -5.25
CA TRP A 16 -15.94 -10.99 -5.82
C TRP A 16 -15.74 -9.54 -6.25
N ILE A 17 -16.81 -8.79 -6.54
CA ILE A 17 -16.76 -7.39 -6.99
C ILE A 17 -15.87 -6.52 -6.08
N PRO A 18 -16.02 -6.54 -4.74
CA PRO A 18 -15.18 -5.70 -3.88
C PRO A 18 -13.69 -6.07 -3.97
N VAL A 19 -13.36 -7.37 -4.06
CA VAL A 19 -11.97 -7.84 -4.12
C VAL A 19 -11.35 -7.49 -5.47
N LEU A 20 -12.10 -7.63 -6.58
CA LEU A 20 -11.65 -7.21 -7.91
C LEU A 20 -11.42 -5.71 -7.98
N PHE A 21 -12.33 -4.92 -7.42
CA PHE A 21 -12.16 -3.46 -7.31
C PHE A 21 -10.90 -3.10 -6.52
N LEU A 22 -10.68 -3.72 -5.35
CA LEU A 22 -9.49 -3.48 -4.54
C LEU A 22 -8.20 -3.86 -5.28
N SER A 23 -8.23 -4.98 -6.01
CA SER A 23 -7.11 -5.42 -6.83
C SER A 23 -6.79 -4.42 -7.93
N ALA A 24 -7.81 -3.92 -8.63
CA ALA A 24 -7.65 -2.92 -9.68
C ALA A 24 -7.17 -1.57 -9.14
N ALA A 25 -7.71 -1.11 -8.01
CA ALA A 25 -7.30 0.13 -7.36
C ALA A 25 -5.83 0.08 -6.92
N CYS A 26 -5.41 -1.03 -6.31
CA CYS A 26 -4.01 -1.24 -5.96
C CYS A 26 -3.13 -1.31 -7.20
N ALA A 27 -3.58 -1.96 -8.27
CA ALA A 27 -2.83 -2.06 -9.52
C ALA A 27 -2.61 -0.69 -10.15
N ALA A 28 -3.66 0.13 -10.20
CA ALA A 28 -3.58 1.49 -10.73
C ALA A 28 -2.60 2.35 -9.92
N ALA A 29 -2.70 2.35 -8.59
CA ALA A 29 -1.80 3.14 -7.74
C ALA A 29 -0.33 2.68 -7.84
N ILE A 30 -0.11 1.37 -7.83
CA ILE A 30 1.23 0.79 -7.96
C ILE A 30 1.82 1.10 -9.34
N ALA A 31 1.04 0.93 -10.41
CA ALA A 31 1.49 1.21 -11.78
C ALA A 31 1.76 2.71 -12.00
N ALA A 32 1.01 3.59 -11.35
CA ALA A 32 1.26 5.03 -11.43
C ALA A 32 2.59 5.44 -10.75
N GLY A 33 2.99 4.74 -9.69
CA GLY A 33 4.18 5.09 -8.89
C GLY A 33 5.43 4.27 -9.16
N HIS A 34 5.36 3.20 -9.96
CA HIS A 34 6.48 2.27 -10.16
C HIS A 34 6.59 1.80 -11.61
N ASP A 35 7.82 1.69 -12.10
CA ASP A 35 8.09 1.16 -13.44
C ASP A 35 7.89 -0.36 -13.52
N GLY A 36 7.36 -0.82 -14.67
CA GLY A 36 7.17 -2.21 -15.11
C GLY A 36 7.49 -3.31 -14.08
N ARG A 37 8.76 -3.73 -14.00
CA ARG A 37 9.18 -4.85 -13.14
C ARG A 37 8.95 -4.59 -11.64
N ARG A 38 9.10 -3.35 -11.17
CA ARG A 38 8.86 -2.96 -9.78
C ARG A 38 7.37 -2.96 -9.46
N ALA A 39 6.53 -2.52 -10.40
CA ALA A 39 5.07 -2.57 -10.23
C ALA A 39 4.57 -4.01 -9.97
N TRP A 40 5.07 -5.00 -10.73
CA TRP A 40 4.73 -6.41 -10.49
C TRP A 40 5.20 -6.93 -9.13
N GLN A 41 6.39 -6.53 -8.69
CA GLN A 41 6.89 -6.88 -7.35
C GLN A 41 6.00 -6.28 -6.25
N MET A 42 5.61 -5.01 -6.38
CA MET A 42 4.75 -4.36 -5.40
C MET A 42 3.35 -4.98 -5.38
N MET A 43 2.82 -5.36 -6.54
CA MET A 43 1.54 -6.08 -6.61
C MET A 43 1.59 -7.39 -5.83
N LEU A 44 2.67 -8.15 -5.99
CA LEU A 44 2.87 -9.40 -5.26
C LEU A 44 3.01 -9.18 -3.76
N LEU A 45 3.57 -8.04 -3.32
CA LEU A 45 3.64 -7.68 -1.90
C LEU A 45 2.28 -7.26 -1.32
N ALA A 46 1.39 -6.65 -2.13
CA ALA A 46 0.02 -6.29 -1.73
C ALA A 46 -0.95 -7.49 -1.76
N LEU A 47 -0.68 -8.47 -2.63
CA LEU A 47 -1.52 -9.64 -2.86
C LEU A 47 -1.90 -10.44 -1.60
N PRO A 48 -1.02 -10.70 -0.61
CA PRO A 48 -1.41 -11.38 0.63
C PRO A 48 -2.62 -10.76 1.32
N VAL A 49 -2.74 -9.43 1.30
CA VAL A 49 -3.85 -8.72 1.95
C VAL A 49 -5.16 -8.99 1.22
N LEU A 50 -5.14 -8.96 -0.11
CA LEU A 50 -6.29 -9.26 -0.96
C LEU A 50 -6.73 -10.73 -0.80
N LEU A 51 -5.77 -11.65 -0.76
CA LEU A 51 -6.01 -13.08 -0.52
C LEU A 51 -6.58 -13.34 0.89
N TRP A 52 -6.10 -12.61 1.89
CA TRP A 52 -6.58 -12.72 3.26
C TRP A 52 -8.04 -12.25 3.44
N LEU A 53 -8.49 -11.27 2.64
CA LEU A 53 -9.89 -10.86 2.61
C LEU A 53 -10.82 -11.99 2.11
N CYS A 54 -10.32 -12.87 1.25
CA CYS A 54 -11.04 -14.05 0.78
C CYS A 54 -11.08 -15.20 1.80
N TRP A 55 -10.29 -15.14 2.88
CA TRP A 55 -10.26 -16.20 3.88
C TRP A 55 -11.54 -16.19 4.76
N PRO A 56 -12.17 -17.34 5.06
CA PRO A 56 -13.34 -17.38 5.94
C PRO A 56 -12.97 -17.04 7.39
N VAL A 57 -13.61 -16.02 7.96
CA VAL A 57 -13.44 -15.59 9.36
C VAL A 57 -14.78 -15.59 10.10
N VAL A 58 -14.90 -16.46 11.10
CA VAL A 58 -16.17 -16.74 11.80
C VAL A 58 -16.52 -15.67 12.86
N GLY A 59 -15.53 -15.11 13.55
CA GLY A 59 -15.76 -14.15 14.65
C GLY A 59 -15.97 -12.70 14.19
N PRO A 60 -16.96 -11.97 14.73
CA PRO A 60 -17.21 -10.57 14.36
C PRO A 60 -16.06 -9.62 14.77
N ALA A 61 -15.43 -9.84 15.92
CA ALA A 61 -14.27 -9.07 16.34
C ALA A 61 -13.09 -9.26 15.36
N TRP A 62 -12.79 -10.50 14.99
CA TRP A 62 -11.73 -10.79 14.01
C TRP A 62 -12.03 -10.26 12.62
N ARG A 63 -13.30 -10.21 12.20
CA ARG A 63 -13.69 -9.53 10.95
C ARG A 63 -13.38 -8.03 10.98
N ARG A 64 -13.59 -7.36 12.12
CA ARG A 64 -13.23 -5.94 12.29
C ARG A 64 -11.73 -5.73 12.27
N VAL A 65 -10.97 -6.51 13.04
CA VAL A 65 -9.50 -6.42 13.05
C VAL A 65 -8.95 -6.65 11.65
N ARG A 66 -9.43 -7.68 10.94
CA ARG A 66 -9.07 -7.91 9.54
C ARG A 66 -9.36 -6.72 8.64
N ALA A 67 -10.55 -6.11 8.77
CA ALA A 67 -10.91 -4.94 7.98
C ALA A 67 -9.97 -3.76 8.23
N VAL A 68 -9.63 -3.49 9.49
CA VAL A 68 -8.70 -2.40 9.88
C VAL A 68 -7.30 -2.67 9.34
N VAL A 69 -6.77 -3.88 9.55
CA VAL A 69 -5.42 -4.24 9.10
C VAL A 69 -5.34 -4.24 7.58
N ALA A 70 -6.33 -4.79 6.88
CA ALA A 70 -6.38 -4.77 5.43
C ALA A 70 -6.48 -3.34 4.89
N PHE A 71 -7.29 -2.49 5.52
CA PHE A 71 -7.41 -1.08 5.12
C PHE A 71 -6.08 -0.35 5.30
N ALA A 72 -5.44 -0.46 6.46
CA ALA A 72 -4.15 0.17 6.73
C ALA A 72 -3.07 -0.29 5.73
N ALA A 73 -3.02 -1.59 5.43
CA ALA A 73 -2.05 -2.13 4.49
C ALA A 73 -2.29 -1.63 3.06
N LEU A 74 -3.53 -1.73 2.53
CA LEU A 74 -3.85 -1.28 1.17
C LEU A 74 -3.74 0.26 1.05
N ALA A 75 -4.15 1.01 2.07
CA ALA A 75 -3.95 2.45 2.13
C ALA A 75 -2.47 2.83 2.04
N GLY A 76 -1.58 2.05 2.68
CA GLY A 76 -0.13 2.23 2.56
C GLY A 76 0.36 2.13 1.12
N PHE A 77 -0.14 1.16 0.34
CA PHE A 77 0.20 1.05 -1.09
C PHE A 77 -0.41 2.17 -1.95
N LEU A 78 -1.63 2.60 -1.64
CA LEU A 78 -2.26 3.72 -2.36
C LEU A 78 -1.49 5.04 -2.14
N VAL A 79 -1.12 5.32 -0.89
CA VAL A 79 -0.35 6.52 -0.53
C VAL A 79 1.07 6.44 -1.10
N ASP A 80 1.74 5.30 -1.03
CA ASP A 80 3.06 5.11 -1.65
C ASP A 80 3.02 5.36 -3.16
N GLY A 81 2.07 4.75 -3.85
CA GLY A 81 1.87 4.93 -5.29
C GLY A 81 1.60 6.39 -5.64
N ALA A 82 0.72 7.07 -4.90
CA ALA A 82 0.39 8.47 -5.12
C ALA A 82 1.58 9.41 -4.90
N LEU A 83 2.37 9.20 -3.83
CA LEU A 83 3.55 10.01 -3.55
C LEU A 83 4.63 9.84 -4.62
N ARG A 84 4.89 8.61 -5.05
CA ARG A 84 5.85 8.34 -6.12
C ARG A 84 5.39 8.90 -7.46
N ALA A 85 4.11 8.73 -7.79
CA ALA A 85 3.51 9.31 -8.99
C ALA A 85 3.63 10.84 -9.00
N PHE A 86 3.37 11.49 -7.86
CA PHE A 86 3.54 12.93 -7.70
C PHE A 86 4.99 13.37 -7.94
N LEU A 87 5.96 12.71 -7.29
CA LEU A 87 7.37 13.04 -7.46
C LEU A 87 7.86 12.81 -8.89
N GLN A 88 7.43 11.72 -9.52
CA GLN A 88 7.75 11.44 -10.91
C GLN A 88 7.14 12.49 -11.85
N HIS A 89 5.87 12.85 -11.66
CA HIS A 89 5.20 13.82 -12.50
C HIS A 89 5.81 15.22 -12.36
N GLN A 90 6.04 15.67 -11.12
CA GLN A 90 6.46 17.04 -10.83
C GLN A 90 7.97 17.26 -10.97
N TYR A 91 8.77 16.25 -10.63
CA TYR A 91 10.23 16.38 -10.52
C TYR A 91 11.00 15.38 -11.38
N GLN A 92 10.32 14.47 -12.08
CA GLN A 92 10.95 13.37 -12.83
C GLN A 92 11.96 12.59 -11.98
N ALA A 93 11.66 12.47 -10.68
CA ALA A 93 12.59 11.97 -9.69
C ALA A 93 11.94 10.91 -8.80
N ALA A 94 12.71 9.86 -8.50
CA ALA A 94 12.35 8.91 -7.47
C ALA A 94 12.54 9.52 -6.06
N PRO A 95 11.80 9.05 -5.04
CA PRO A 95 11.93 9.59 -3.68
C PRO A 95 13.35 9.42 -3.10
N ASP A 96 14.05 8.34 -3.46
CA ASP A 96 15.42 8.03 -3.03
C ASP A 96 16.51 8.66 -3.91
N SER A 97 16.15 9.57 -4.81
CA SER A 97 17.12 10.33 -5.60
C SER A 97 17.88 11.35 -4.74
N THR A 98 19.11 11.67 -5.14
CA THR A 98 19.92 12.72 -4.49
C THR A 98 19.23 14.08 -4.51
N LEU A 99 18.46 14.37 -5.56
CA LEU A 99 17.66 15.59 -5.69
C LEU A 99 16.61 15.68 -4.58
N VAL A 100 15.77 14.64 -4.41
CA VAL A 100 14.69 14.64 -3.43
C VAL A 100 15.24 14.57 -2.00
N LEU A 101 16.23 13.69 -1.76
CA LEU A 101 16.88 13.58 -0.46
C LEU A 101 17.56 14.89 -0.04
N GLY A 102 18.29 15.53 -0.97
CA GLY A 102 18.95 16.80 -0.70
C GLY A 102 17.98 17.95 -0.45
N ALA A 103 16.91 18.03 -1.23
CA ALA A 103 15.85 19.01 -1.00
C ALA A 103 15.23 18.83 0.39
N MET A 104 14.80 17.62 0.73
CA MET A 104 14.18 17.34 2.03
C MET A 104 15.13 17.54 3.21
N ALA A 105 16.42 17.22 3.05
CA ALA A 105 17.42 17.47 4.09
C ALA A 105 17.62 18.96 4.34
N ASN A 106 17.54 19.80 3.31
CA ASN A 106 17.70 21.25 3.41
C ASN A 106 16.44 22.01 3.85
N THR A 107 15.25 21.42 3.68
CA THR A 107 13.98 22.10 3.96
C THR A 107 13.60 22.08 5.45
N SER A 108 13.17 23.24 5.95
CA SER A 108 12.62 23.43 7.29
C SER A 108 11.10 23.15 7.35
N PRO A 109 10.51 22.84 8.52
CA PRO A 109 9.07 22.63 8.65
C PRO A 109 8.23 23.81 8.15
N ARG A 110 8.73 25.03 8.30
CA ARG A 110 8.07 26.25 7.82
C ARG A 110 8.03 26.30 6.30
N GLU A 111 9.16 26.08 5.64
CA GLU A 111 9.23 26.03 4.17
C GLU A 111 8.36 24.92 3.60
N SER A 112 8.26 23.76 4.27
CA SER A 112 7.34 22.69 3.89
C SER A 112 5.87 23.13 3.90
N LEU A 113 5.47 23.93 4.90
CA LEU A 113 4.10 24.47 4.98
C LEU A 113 3.83 25.53 3.92
N GLU A 114 4.82 26.40 3.65
CA GLU A 114 4.74 27.41 2.58
C GLU A 114 4.69 26.76 1.18
N TYR A 115 5.46 25.70 0.97
CA TYR A 115 5.39 24.89 -0.24
C TYR A 115 4.03 24.20 -0.38
N LEU A 116 3.53 23.58 0.69
CA LEU A 116 2.25 22.89 0.65
C LEU A 116 1.09 23.86 0.37
N SER A 117 1.08 25.04 0.99
CA SER A 117 0.02 26.03 0.77
C SER A 117 0.04 26.59 -0.66
N SER A 118 1.23 26.86 -1.21
CA SER A 118 1.38 27.34 -2.59
C SER A 118 1.02 26.28 -3.63
N GLN A 119 1.29 25.00 -3.36
CA GLN A 119 1.07 23.89 -4.30
C GLN A 119 -0.30 23.22 -4.13
N LEU A 120 -1.01 23.50 -3.04
CA LEU A 120 -2.31 22.88 -2.76
C LEU A 120 -3.29 23.00 -3.94
N PRO A 121 -3.47 24.17 -4.60
CA PRO A 121 -4.36 24.28 -5.75
C PRO A 121 -3.99 23.30 -6.88
N ALA A 122 -2.70 23.17 -7.20
CA ALA A 122 -2.21 22.27 -8.24
C ALA A 122 -2.35 20.78 -7.83
N MET A 123 -2.28 20.48 -6.53
CA MET A 123 -2.39 19.12 -6.00
C MET A 123 -3.83 18.69 -5.68
N THR A 124 -4.81 19.61 -5.71
CA THR A 124 -6.19 19.34 -5.30
C THR A 124 -6.80 18.13 -6.00
N ALA A 125 -6.67 18.03 -7.32
CA ALA A 125 -7.21 16.91 -8.09
C ALA A 125 -6.58 15.56 -7.66
N ALA A 126 -5.26 15.53 -7.45
CA ALA A 126 -4.56 14.34 -6.99
C ALA A 126 -4.95 13.95 -5.56
N LEU A 127 -5.10 14.93 -4.66
CA LEU A 127 -5.58 14.72 -3.29
C LEU A 127 -7.02 14.19 -3.27
N LEU A 128 -7.92 14.77 -4.07
CA LEU A 128 -9.29 14.29 -4.19
C LEU A 128 -9.35 12.88 -4.76
N ALA A 129 -8.52 12.57 -5.77
CA ALA A 129 -8.42 11.22 -6.32
C ALA A 129 -7.94 10.22 -5.26
N LEU A 130 -6.91 10.56 -4.48
CA LEU A 130 -6.41 9.72 -3.39
C LEU A 130 -7.46 9.52 -2.30
N LEU A 131 -8.14 10.58 -1.84
CA LEU A 131 -9.20 10.48 -0.84
C LEU A 131 -10.38 9.63 -1.36
N THR A 132 -10.73 9.77 -2.63
CA THR A 132 -11.76 8.94 -3.28
C THR A 132 -11.32 7.48 -3.32
N ALA A 133 -10.07 7.20 -3.71
CA ALA A 133 -9.55 5.83 -3.71
C ALA A 133 -9.54 5.20 -2.30
N LEU A 134 -9.15 5.96 -1.28
CA LEU A 134 -9.15 5.52 0.11
C LEU A 134 -10.56 5.25 0.64
N THR A 135 -11.51 6.16 0.40
CA THR A 135 -12.91 5.98 0.82
C THR A 135 -13.54 4.77 0.13
N LEU A 136 -13.38 4.63 -1.19
CA LEU A 136 -13.87 3.47 -1.94
C LEU A 136 -13.22 2.16 -1.47
N THR A 137 -11.93 2.18 -1.12
CA THR A 137 -11.24 1.04 -0.52
C THR A 137 -11.84 0.64 0.82
N GLY A 138 -12.10 1.62 1.70
CA GLY A 138 -12.78 1.37 2.97
C GLY A 138 -14.17 0.75 2.79
N VAL A 139 -14.97 1.28 1.85
CA VAL A 139 -16.28 0.75 1.50
C VAL A 139 -16.17 -0.69 0.95
N ALA A 140 -15.23 -0.94 0.03
CA ALA A 140 -15.03 -2.26 -0.56
C ALA A 140 -14.60 -3.29 0.49
N ILE A 141 -13.67 -2.95 1.39
CA ILE A 141 -13.25 -3.82 2.50
C ILE A 141 -14.41 -4.11 3.45
N HIS A 142 -15.21 -3.11 3.81
CA HIS A 142 -16.38 -3.31 4.66
C HIS A 142 -17.39 -4.28 4.04
N ARG A 143 -17.61 -4.18 2.72
CA ARG A 143 -18.46 -5.12 1.98
C ARG A 143 -17.85 -6.51 1.90
N ALA A 144 -16.56 -6.62 1.58
CA ALA A 144 -15.83 -7.88 1.51
C ALA A 144 -15.80 -8.60 2.87
N ALA A 145 -15.61 -7.87 3.98
CA ALA A 145 -15.55 -8.43 5.32
C ALA A 145 -16.88 -9.03 5.79
N ARG A 146 -18.01 -8.57 5.23
CA ARG A 146 -19.36 -9.06 5.56
C ARG A 146 -19.88 -10.13 4.61
N ALA A 147 -19.23 -10.34 3.46
CA ALA A 147 -19.64 -11.35 2.50
C ALA A 147 -19.40 -12.75 3.08
N PRO A 148 -20.40 -13.65 3.04
CA PRO A 148 -20.19 -15.04 3.41
C PRO A 148 -19.31 -15.69 2.33
N VAL A 149 -18.06 -15.99 2.67
CA VAL A 149 -17.14 -16.72 1.78
C VAL A 149 -17.07 -18.16 2.24
N ALA A 150 -17.71 -19.06 1.50
CA ALA A 150 -17.52 -20.50 1.65
C ALA A 150 -16.47 -20.96 0.63
N LEU A 151 -15.28 -21.35 1.11
CA LEU A 151 -14.24 -21.91 0.26
C LEU A 151 -14.32 -23.44 0.23
N SER A 152 -14.36 -24.01 -0.97
CA SER A 152 -14.17 -25.45 -1.18
C SER A 152 -12.75 -25.87 -0.77
N ARG A 153 -12.54 -27.18 -0.52
CA ARG A 153 -11.20 -27.72 -0.22
C ARG A 153 -10.15 -27.37 -1.28
N PRO A 154 -10.38 -27.56 -2.60
CA PRO A 154 -9.38 -27.19 -3.60
C PRO A 154 -9.12 -25.68 -3.64
N ALA A 155 -10.15 -24.83 -3.52
CA ALA A 155 -9.98 -23.38 -3.48
C ALA A 155 -9.12 -22.94 -2.28
N ARG A 156 -9.28 -23.61 -1.13
CA ARG A 156 -8.45 -23.37 0.06
C ARG A 156 -6.99 -23.75 -0.17
N LEU A 157 -6.72 -24.88 -0.83
CA LEU A 157 -5.35 -25.29 -1.16
C LEU A 157 -4.67 -24.31 -2.11
N VAL A 158 -5.38 -23.84 -3.15
CA VAL A 158 -4.88 -22.80 -4.06
C VAL A 158 -4.57 -21.52 -3.30
N LEU A 159 -5.48 -21.08 -2.42
CA LEU A 159 -5.28 -19.87 -1.61
C LEU A 159 -4.05 -19.98 -0.70
N VAL A 160 -3.85 -21.13 -0.05
CA VAL A 160 -2.66 -21.41 0.76
C VAL A 160 -1.38 -21.41 -0.08
N GLY A 161 -1.41 -22.03 -1.27
CA GLY A 161 -0.28 -22.03 -2.20
C GLY A 161 0.11 -20.63 -2.66
N LEU A 162 -0.88 -19.78 -2.98
CA LEU A 162 -0.65 -18.38 -3.33
C LEU A 162 -0.07 -17.58 -2.15
N LEU A 163 -0.59 -17.79 -0.93
CA LEU A 163 -0.04 -17.15 0.27
C LEU A 163 1.41 -17.59 0.54
N ALA A 164 1.73 -18.87 0.33
CA ALA A 164 3.09 -19.38 0.46
C ALA A 164 4.05 -18.73 -0.56
N LEU A 165 3.61 -18.58 -1.81
CA LEU A 165 4.37 -17.85 -2.83
C LEU A 165 4.62 -16.39 -2.43
N CYS A 166 3.59 -15.72 -1.90
CA CYS A 166 3.76 -14.35 -1.43
C CYS A 166 4.66 -14.27 -0.18
N ALA A 167 4.67 -15.29 0.68
CA ALA A 167 5.58 -15.34 1.82
C ALA A 167 7.05 -15.39 1.35
N LEU A 168 7.37 -16.15 0.31
CA LEU A 168 8.70 -16.14 -0.32
C LEU A 168 9.08 -14.74 -0.83
N ALA A 169 8.12 -14.02 -1.43
CA ALA A 169 8.30 -12.64 -1.88
C ALA A 169 8.63 -11.67 -0.72
N HIS A 170 7.95 -11.81 0.42
CA HIS A 170 8.19 -11.00 1.62
C HIS A 170 9.50 -11.37 2.36
N LEU A 171 9.94 -12.62 2.28
CA LEU A 171 11.23 -13.06 2.84
C LEU A 171 12.42 -12.54 2.02
N SER A 172 12.24 -12.37 0.71
CA SER A 172 13.25 -11.82 -0.20
C SER A 172 13.64 -10.39 0.17
N LYS A 173 14.86 -10.22 0.70
CA LYS A 173 15.40 -8.91 1.14
C LYS A 173 15.34 -7.83 0.05
N PRO A 174 15.66 -8.10 -1.24
CA PRO A 174 15.56 -7.10 -2.30
C PRO A 174 14.15 -6.57 -2.54
N TRP A 175 13.11 -7.36 -2.25
CA TRP A 175 11.72 -6.96 -2.50
C TRP A 175 11.13 -6.28 -1.28
N ARG A 176 11.39 -6.83 -0.08
CA ARG A 176 10.89 -6.29 1.17
C ARG A 176 11.26 -4.82 1.42
N ARG A 177 12.45 -4.38 1.01
CA ARG A 177 12.90 -2.98 1.20
C ARG A 177 12.02 -1.94 0.49
N HIS A 178 11.30 -2.35 -0.55
CA HIS A 178 10.42 -1.46 -1.32
C HIS A 178 8.99 -1.44 -0.76
N HIS A 179 8.68 -2.29 0.22
CA HIS A 179 7.39 -2.28 0.88
C HIS A 179 7.15 -0.91 1.56
N PRO A 180 5.99 -0.26 1.39
CA PRO A 180 5.74 1.10 1.91
C PRO A 180 6.08 1.25 3.40
N LEU A 181 5.67 0.29 4.23
CA LEU A 181 5.93 0.30 5.67
C LEU A 181 7.42 0.23 6.07
N LEU A 182 8.30 -0.14 5.15
CA LEU A 182 9.74 -0.25 5.40
C LEU A 182 10.53 0.82 4.64
N PHE A 183 10.09 1.15 3.42
CA PHE A 183 10.72 2.18 2.59
C PHE A 183 10.68 3.55 3.25
N TRP A 184 9.49 4.02 3.66
CA TRP A 184 9.34 5.39 4.16
C TRP A 184 10.09 5.66 5.47
N PRO A 185 10.08 4.77 6.48
CA PRO A 185 10.93 4.95 7.66
C PRO A 185 12.43 4.97 7.34
N ALA A 186 12.89 4.08 6.46
CA ALA A 186 14.30 4.04 6.04
C ALA A 186 14.70 5.31 5.27
N TRP A 187 13.81 5.80 4.41
CA TRP A 187 14.00 7.05 3.68
C TRP A 187 14.08 8.26 4.63
N THR A 188 13.21 8.33 5.65
CA THR A 188 13.27 9.39 6.66
C THR A 188 14.61 9.37 7.39
N GLN A 189 15.12 8.18 7.73
CA GLN A 189 16.44 8.06 8.34
C GLN A 189 17.55 8.58 7.41
N GLN A 190 17.51 8.27 6.12
CA GLN A 190 18.49 8.78 5.14
C GLN A 190 18.48 10.32 5.05
N VAL A 191 17.30 10.95 5.11
CA VAL A 191 17.18 12.41 5.14
C VAL A 191 17.82 12.99 6.39
N LEU A 192 17.59 12.37 7.55
CA LEU A 192 18.18 12.81 8.82
C LEU A 192 19.70 12.65 8.83
N ASP A 193 20.21 11.51 8.37
CA ASP A 193 21.65 11.23 8.29
C ASP A 193 22.36 12.21 7.34
N LEU A 194 21.70 12.57 6.22
CA LEU A 194 22.24 13.57 5.30
C LEU A 194 22.29 14.96 5.94
N ARG A 195 21.23 15.34 6.67
CA ARG A 195 21.15 16.62 7.38
C ARG A 195 22.23 16.74 8.46
N THR A 196 22.49 15.69 9.23
CA THR A 196 23.56 15.69 10.25
C THR A 196 24.94 15.79 9.60
N ALA A 197 25.19 15.01 8.54
CA ALA A 197 26.46 15.05 7.82
C ALA A 197 26.80 16.44 7.25
N TRP A 198 25.79 17.18 6.74
CA TRP A 198 25.99 18.55 6.28
C TRP A 198 26.25 19.55 7.41
N GLY A 199 25.56 19.39 8.55
CA GLY A 199 25.83 20.19 9.73
C GLY A 199 27.29 20.06 10.18
N ASP A 200 27.80 18.82 10.27
CA ASP A 200 29.19 18.55 10.65
C ASP A 200 30.19 19.18 9.68
N GLN A 201 29.93 19.10 8.37
CA GLN A 201 30.77 19.75 7.35
C GLN A 201 30.80 21.27 7.47
N GLN A 202 29.67 21.90 7.79
CA GLN A 202 29.59 23.35 7.99
C GLN A 202 30.40 23.79 9.22
N LEU A 203 30.32 23.03 10.33
CA LEU A 203 31.15 23.27 11.52
C LEU A 203 32.64 23.12 11.23
N GLN A 204 33.03 22.13 10.42
CA GLN A 204 34.43 21.94 10.03
C GLN A 204 34.96 23.06 9.14
N ARG A 205 34.14 23.62 8.23
CA ARG A 205 34.52 24.75 7.38
C ARG A 205 34.62 26.08 8.13
N ALA A 206 33.94 26.19 9.27
CA ALA A 206 33.94 27.39 10.11
C ALA A 206 35.09 27.43 11.14
N ARG A 207 35.88 26.36 11.26
CA ARG A 207 37.09 26.26 12.08
C ARG A 207 38.32 26.51 11.24
#